data_AF-A0A5C6E6T6-F1
#
_entry.id   AF-A0A5C6E6T6-F1
#
_cell.length_a   1.000
_cell.length_b   1.000
_cell.length_c   1.000
_cell.angle_alpha   90.00
_cell.angle_beta   90.00
_cell.angle_gamma   90.00
#
_symmetry.space_group_name_H-M   'P 1'
#
loop_
_entity.id
_entity.type
_entity.pdbx_description
1 polymer ?
#
loop_
_entity_poly.entity_id
_entity_poly.type
_entity_poly.pdbx_seq_one_letter_code
_entity_poly.pdbx_strand_id
1 'polypeptide(L)'
;MAISKHASVTDKPCTCDLLQRTANDPSYPIVFDTDTNEYHFTWNDGALLVIRHCPFCGGAAPESKRDLLFAQIPGPEESRLAKLLEGVTTMDDAINRFGKPDYDRTSTSCRDETEDAGPRIAHHRLIQYHELSDVAEIWITERTDGSVHWELHGKYVGLNAR
;
A
#
# COMPACT_ATOMS: atom_id res chain seq x y z
N MET A 1 13.07 7.10 11.15
CA MET A 1 12.53 7.80 9.98
C MET A 1 12.30 6.74 8.91
N ALA A 2 11.06 6.28 8.73
CA ALA A 2 10.75 5.27 7.75
C ALA A 2 10.76 5.93 6.36
N ILE A 3 11.61 5.44 5.45
CA ILE A 3 11.56 5.85 4.04
C ILE A 3 10.23 5.31 3.51
N SER A 4 9.28 6.19 3.23
CA SER A 4 8.07 5.80 2.50
C SER A 4 8.53 5.26 1.15
N LYS A 5 8.32 3.96 0.90
CA LYS A 5 8.62 3.31 -0.40
C LYS A 5 7.81 3.91 -1.55
N HIS A 6 6.93 4.87 -1.26
CA HIS A 6 6.05 5.55 -2.20
C HIS A 6 6.43 7.02 -2.44
N ALA A 7 7.56 7.49 -1.91
CA ALA A 7 8.03 8.85 -2.14
C ALA A 7 8.90 8.97 -3.41
N SER A 8 9.06 10.19 -3.90
CA SER A 8 10.07 10.49 -4.92
C SER A 8 11.47 10.25 -4.36
N VAL A 9 12.42 9.84 -5.20
CA VAL A 9 13.84 9.67 -4.81
C VAL A 9 14.59 11.00 -4.71
N THR A 10 13.90 12.11 -4.96
CA THR A 10 14.42 13.48 -4.88
C THR A 10 13.39 14.38 -4.22
N ASP A 11 13.84 15.37 -3.47
CA ASP A 11 12.98 16.43 -2.92
C ASP A 11 12.89 17.66 -3.83
N LYS A 12 13.66 17.67 -4.94
CA LYS A 12 13.64 18.80 -5.88
C LYS A 12 12.37 18.73 -6.72
N PRO A 13 11.46 19.71 -6.66
CA PRO A 13 10.21 19.66 -7.41
C PRO A 13 10.46 19.66 -8.91
N CYS A 14 9.55 19.05 -9.67
CA CYS A 14 9.48 19.20 -11.11
C CYS A 14 9.35 20.69 -11.49
N THR A 15 10.16 21.15 -12.44
CA THR A 15 10.17 22.54 -12.93
C THR A 15 9.99 22.67 -14.44
N CYS A 16 9.84 21.55 -15.14
CA CYS A 16 9.70 21.54 -16.60
C CYS A 16 8.25 21.48 -17.07
N ASP A 17 7.26 21.46 -16.17
CA ASP A 17 5.82 21.37 -16.46
C ASP A 17 5.38 20.22 -17.36
N LEU A 18 6.23 19.21 -17.60
CA LEU A 18 5.87 18.12 -18.51
C LEU A 18 4.61 17.40 -18.02
N LEU A 19 4.57 17.03 -16.73
CA LEU A 19 3.46 16.27 -16.16
C LEU A 19 2.12 17.01 -16.29
N GLN A 20 2.10 18.31 -15.99
CA GLN A 20 0.90 19.13 -16.15
C GLN A 20 0.50 19.27 -17.62
N ARG A 21 1.46 19.51 -18.51
CA ARG A 21 1.20 19.65 -19.95
C ARG A 21 0.63 18.37 -20.54
N THR A 22 1.20 17.21 -20.21
CA THR A 22 0.68 15.92 -20.66
C THR A 22 -0.66 15.58 -20.02
N ALA A 23 -0.88 15.92 -18.75
CA ALA A 23 -2.16 15.70 -18.09
C ALA A 23 -3.31 16.56 -18.66
N ASN A 24 -2.97 17.71 -19.25
CA ASN A 24 -3.93 18.59 -19.91
C ASN A 24 -4.20 18.21 -21.37
N ASP A 25 -3.45 17.27 -21.94
CA ASP A 25 -3.58 16.85 -23.33
C ASP A 25 -4.13 15.41 -23.38
N PRO A 26 -5.39 15.22 -23.84
CA PRO A 26 -6.04 13.91 -23.84
C PRO A 26 -5.42 12.90 -24.80
N SER A 27 -4.49 13.31 -25.67
CA SER A 27 -3.72 12.39 -26.52
C SER A 27 -2.64 11.64 -25.74
N TYR A 28 -2.29 12.09 -24.54
CA TYR A 28 -1.34 11.43 -23.66
C TYR A 28 -2.06 10.60 -22.59
N PRO A 29 -1.55 9.40 -22.24
CA PRO A 29 -2.14 8.52 -21.24
C PRO A 29 -1.74 8.94 -19.82
N ILE A 30 -1.68 10.25 -19.52
CA ILE A 30 -1.35 10.76 -18.19
C ILE A 30 -2.55 11.55 -17.69
N VAL A 31 -3.00 11.26 -16.49
CA VAL A 31 -4.07 12.01 -15.82
C VAL A 31 -3.58 12.52 -14.48
N PHE A 32 -4.14 13.65 -14.04
CA PHE A 32 -3.94 14.15 -12.70
C PHE A 32 -5.15 13.81 -11.83
N ASP A 33 -4.91 13.06 -10.76
CA ASP A 33 -5.90 12.75 -9.75
C ASP A 33 -5.83 13.83 -8.64
N THR A 34 -6.84 14.70 -8.61
CA THR A 34 -6.93 15.80 -7.64
C THR A 34 -7.15 15.32 -6.21
N ASP A 35 -7.76 14.15 -6.05
CA ASP A 35 -8.15 13.60 -4.76
C ASP A 35 -6.93 13.07 -4.02
N THR A 36 -6.06 12.35 -4.75
CA THR A 36 -4.77 11.87 -4.21
C THR A 36 -3.61 12.83 -4.46
N ASN A 37 -3.80 13.90 -5.24
CA ASN A 37 -2.73 14.84 -5.66
C ASN A 37 -1.58 14.14 -6.41
N GLU A 38 -1.92 13.20 -7.29
CA GLU A 38 -0.95 12.36 -8.00
C GLU A 38 -1.15 12.39 -9.52
N TYR A 39 -0.05 12.21 -10.26
CA TYR A 39 -0.12 11.92 -11.69
C TYR A 39 -0.11 10.41 -11.92
N HIS A 40 -0.93 9.93 -12.83
CA HIS A 40 -1.06 8.50 -13.14
C HIS A 40 -0.90 8.28 -14.63
N PHE A 41 -0.11 7.28 -15.02
CA PHE A 41 -0.27 6.67 -16.32
C PHE A 41 -1.54 5.83 -16.33
N THR A 42 -2.42 6.08 -17.29
CA THR A 42 -3.65 5.31 -17.51
C THR A 42 -3.47 4.44 -18.74
N TRP A 43 -3.60 3.13 -18.57
CA TRP A 43 -3.71 2.21 -19.71
C TRP A 43 -5.06 1.50 -19.66
N ASN A 44 -5.45 0.85 -20.76
CA ASN A 44 -6.69 0.09 -20.91
C ASN A 44 -7.12 -0.63 -19.62
N ASP A 45 -8.44 -0.75 -19.41
CA ASP A 45 -9.07 -1.47 -18.29
C ASP A 45 -8.84 -0.88 -16.88
N GLY A 46 -8.49 0.41 -16.80
CA GLY A 46 -8.40 1.14 -15.52
C GLY A 46 -7.13 0.85 -14.72
N ALA A 47 -6.11 0.25 -15.35
CA ALA A 47 -4.80 0.12 -14.75
C ALA A 47 -4.14 1.50 -14.59
N LEU A 48 -3.66 1.77 -13.38
CA LEU A 48 -3.02 3.03 -13.00
C LEU A 48 -1.61 2.78 -12.50
N LEU A 49 -0.64 3.54 -13.04
CA LEU A 49 0.73 3.59 -12.51
C LEU A 49 1.01 5.01 -12.02
N VAL A 50 1.28 5.15 -10.73
CA VAL A 50 1.58 6.46 -10.12
C VAL A 50 2.96 6.96 -10.55
N ILE A 51 3.01 8.19 -11.03
CA ILE A 51 4.24 8.89 -11.43
C ILE A 51 4.77 9.69 -10.24
N ARG A 52 5.87 9.22 -9.65
CA ARG A 52 6.54 9.88 -8.50
C ARG A 52 7.61 10.90 -8.89
N HIS A 53 8.07 10.83 -10.13
CA HIS A 53 9.11 11.70 -10.67
C HIS A 53 8.80 12.06 -12.12
N CYS A 54 9.16 13.27 -12.53
CA CYS A 54 9.05 13.66 -13.91
C CYS A 54 10.08 12.87 -14.74
N PRO A 55 9.66 12.13 -15.78
CA PRO A 55 10.59 11.34 -16.61
C PRO A 55 11.55 12.20 -17.43
N PHE A 56 11.33 13.52 -17.52
CA PHE A 56 12.15 14.43 -18.31
C PHE A 56 13.18 15.20 -17.48
N CYS A 57 12.74 15.91 -16.43
CA CYS A 57 13.66 16.69 -15.59
C CYS A 57 14.13 15.94 -14.33
N GLY A 58 13.58 14.76 -14.05
CA GLY A 58 13.87 13.98 -12.85
C GLY A 58 13.29 14.56 -11.55
N GLY A 59 12.67 15.74 -11.58
CA GLY A 59 12.11 16.39 -10.39
C GLY A 59 10.89 15.65 -9.82
N ALA A 60 10.65 15.80 -8.53
CA ALA A 60 9.57 15.20 -7.78
C ALA A 60 8.20 15.64 -8.33
N ALA A 61 7.28 14.68 -8.44
CA ALA A 61 5.86 14.98 -8.54
C ALA A 61 5.34 15.58 -7.22
N PRO A 62 4.17 16.23 -7.20
CA PRO A 62 3.56 16.72 -5.97
C PRO A 62 3.41 15.62 -4.91
N GLU A 63 3.46 16.01 -3.63
CA GLU A 63 3.28 15.09 -2.52
C GLU A 63 1.88 14.45 -2.56
N SER A 64 1.84 13.13 -2.39
CA SER A 64 0.59 12.38 -2.39
C SER A 64 -0.22 12.63 -1.13
N LYS A 65 -1.53 12.78 -1.32
CA LYS A 65 -2.55 12.81 -0.26
C LYS A 65 -3.18 11.44 -0.02
N ARG A 66 -2.71 10.37 -0.68
CA ARG A 66 -3.29 9.02 -0.55
C ARG A 66 -3.36 8.55 0.90
N ASP A 67 -2.33 8.85 1.71
CA ASP A 67 -2.31 8.46 3.13
C ASP A 67 -3.44 9.10 3.93
N LEU A 68 -4.02 10.21 3.46
CA LEU A 68 -5.17 10.87 4.08
C LEU A 68 -6.50 10.15 3.79
N LEU A 69 -6.52 9.16 2.90
CA LEU A 69 -7.71 8.35 2.59
C LEU A 69 -7.92 7.20 3.57
N PHE A 70 -6.96 6.96 4.45
CA PHE A 70 -6.98 5.87 5.41
C PHE A 70 -7.00 6.44 6.83
N ALA A 71 -7.72 5.77 7.72
CA ALA A 71 -7.74 6.12 9.14
C ALA A 71 -6.33 6.02 9.73
N GLN A 72 -5.90 7.04 10.45
CA GLN A 72 -4.73 6.91 11.30
C GLN A 72 -5.07 6.02 12.49
N ILE A 73 -4.30 4.96 12.70
CA ILE A 73 -4.48 4.06 13.84
C ILE A 73 -3.95 4.78 15.09
N PRO A 74 -4.79 5.11 16.08
CA PRO A 74 -4.31 5.78 17.29
C PRO A 74 -3.36 4.86 18.07
N GLY A 75 -2.32 5.43 18.68
CA GLY A 75 -1.33 4.65 19.45
C GLY A 75 -1.92 3.71 20.53
N PRO A 76 -2.97 4.10 21.27
CA PRO A 76 -3.65 3.18 22.19
C PRO A 76 -4.31 1.98 21.49
N GLU A 77 -4.87 2.20 20.31
CA GLU A 77 -5.50 1.14 19.52
C GLU A 77 -4.46 0.22 18.89
N GLU A 78 -3.38 0.78 18.34
CA GLU A 78 -2.22 0.01 17.87
C GLU A 78 -1.68 -0.90 18.99
N SER A 79 -1.53 -0.36 20.20
CA SER A 79 -1.07 -1.12 21.37
C SER A 79 -2.06 -2.23 21.76
N ARG A 80 -3.36 -1.95 21.70
CA ARG A 80 -4.41 -2.95 21.96
C ARG A 80 -4.37 -4.09 20.95
N LEU A 81 -4.24 -3.76 19.66
CA LEU A 81 -4.18 -4.74 18.56
C LEU A 81 -2.88 -5.55 18.61
N ALA A 82 -1.74 -4.92 18.89
CA ALA A 82 -0.47 -5.63 19.06
C ALA A 82 -0.55 -6.66 20.21
N LYS A 83 -1.15 -6.28 21.34
CA LYS A 83 -1.40 -7.22 22.46
C LYS A 83 -2.42 -8.30 22.10
N LEU A 84 -3.43 -7.98 21.31
CA LEU A 84 -4.41 -8.95 20.83
C LEU A 84 -3.76 -10.02 19.94
N LEU A 85 -2.78 -9.62 19.12
CA LEU A 85 -2.03 -10.47 18.19
C LEU A 85 -0.82 -11.16 18.83
N GLU A 86 -0.51 -10.86 20.09
CA GLU A 86 0.59 -11.47 20.83
C GLU A 86 0.42 -12.99 20.91
N GLY A 87 1.43 -13.74 20.46
CA GLY A 87 1.43 -15.20 20.45
C GLY A 87 0.74 -15.84 19.24
N VAL A 88 0.23 -15.06 18.29
CA VAL A 88 -0.24 -15.60 17.00
C VAL A 88 0.98 -15.90 16.12
N THR A 89 1.34 -17.18 16.01
CA THR A 89 2.55 -17.61 15.28
C THR A 89 2.25 -18.40 14.02
N THR A 90 1.05 -18.94 13.89
CA THR A 90 0.58 -19.70 12.74
C THR A 90 -0.79 -19.20 12.27
N MET A 91 -1.22 -19.63 11.09
CA MET A 91 -2.57 -19.34 10.58
C MET A 91 -3.67 -19.97 11.46
N ASP A 92 -3.41 -21.18 11.96
CA ASP A 92 -4.35 -21.88 12.83
C ASP A 92 -4.49 -21.16 14.19
N ASP A 93 -3.41 -20.58 14.73
CA ASP A 93 -3.49 -19.76 15.94
C ASP A 93 -4.47 -18.59 15.75
N ALA A 94 -4.35 -17.89 14.61
CA ALA A 94 -5.21 -16.77 14.28
C ALA A 94 -6.68 -17.20 14.14
N ILE A 95 -6.94 -18.26 13.38
CA ILE A 95 -8.30 -18.76 13.12
C ILE A 95 -8.94 -19.30 14.39
N ASN A 96 -8.20 -20.06 15.20
CA ASN A 96 -8.71 -20.59 16.47
C ASN A 96 -9.00 -19.48 17.48
N ARG A 97 -8.23 -18.39 17.47
CA ARG A 97 -8.36 -17.29 18.42
C ARG A 97 -9.40 -16.26 18.02
N PHE A 98 -9.44 -15.87 16.75
CA PHE A 98 -10.30 -14.78 16.25
C PHE A 98 -11.50 -15.28 15.47
N GLY A 99 -11.56 -16.59 15.20
CA GLY A 99 -12.60 -17.18 14.38
C GLY A 99 -12.31 -17.04 12.88
N LYS A 100 -13.38 -17.23 12.10
CA LYS A 100 -13.32 -17.16 10.64
C LYS A 100 -12.92 -15.75 10.19
N PRO A 101 -11.89 -15.60 9.33
CA PRO A 101 -11.53 -14.30 8.78
C PRO A 101 -12.56 -13.78 7.78
N ASP A 102 -12.59 -12.47 7.58
CA ASP A 102 -13.44 -11.81 6.59
C ASP A 102 -13.00 -12.15 5.17
N TYR A 103 -11.69 -12.21 4.96
CA TYR A 103 -11.07 -12.64 3.71
C TYR A 103 -9.98 -13.67 3.96
N ASP A 104 -9.92 -14.66 3.07
CA ASP A 104 -8.89 -15.69 3.03
C ASP A 104 -8.51 -15.91 1.56
N ARG A 105 -7.31 -15.45 1.19
CA ARG A 105 -6.88 -15.38 -0.21
C ARG A 105 -5.40 -15.68 -0.37
N THR A 106 -4.99 -15.96 -1.59
CA THR A 106 -3.57 -16.04 -1.95
C THR A 106 -3.04 -14.63 -2.25
N SER A 107 -1.93 -14.28 -1.61
CA SER A 107 -1.11 -13.12 -1.94
C SER A 107 0.16 -13.56 -2.65
N THR A 108 0.72 -12.69 -3.47
CA THR A 108 1.96 -12.94 -4.18
C THR A 108 2.98 -11.88 -3.81
N SER A 109 4.18 -12.30 -3.42
CA SER A 109 5.32 -11.40 -3.27
C SER A 109 6.36 -11.71 -4.35
N CYS A 110 6.88 -10.67 -5.00
CA CYS A 110 8.06 -10.78 -5.83
C CYS A 110 9.28 -10.33 -5.01
N ARG A 111 10.35 -11.12 -5.03
CA ARG A 111 11.67 -10.67 -4.62
C ARG A 111 12.46 -10.30 -5.88
N ASP A 112 13.08 -9.13 -5.83
CA ASP A 112 13.95 -8.64 -6.90
C ASP A 112 15.05 -9.65 -7.21
N GLU A 113 15.56 -9.57 -8.43
CA GLU A 113 16.74 -10.31 -8.83
C GLU A 113 17.94 -9.88 -7.98
N THR A 114 18.80 -10.84 -7.68
CA THR A 114 20.12 -10.63 -7.10
C THR A 114 21.16 -11.04 -8.14
N GLU A 115 22.43 -10.67 -7.95
CA GLU A 115 23.52 -11.09 -8.86
C GLU A 115 23.53 -12.62 -9.08
N ASP A 116 23.19 -13.39 -8.04
CA ASP A 116 23.21 -14.85 -8.07
C ASP A 116 21.86 -15.54 -8.43
N ALA A 117 20.76 -14.79 -8.57
CA ALA A 117 19.44 -15.39 -8.78
C ALA A 117 18.46 -14.43 -9.46
N GLY A 118 17.74 -14.95 -10.46
CA GLY A 118 16.61 -14.23 -11.06
C GLY A 118 15.45 -13.95 -10.08
N PRO A 119 14.45 -13.17 -10.51
CA PRO A 119 13.34 -12.77 -9.66
C PRO A 119 12.57 -14.00 -9.17
N ARG A 120 12.19 -13.99 -7.89
CA ARG A 120 11.48 -15.11 -7.27
C ARG A 120 10.08 -14.67 -6.87
N ILE A 121 9.10 -15.37 -7.43
CA ILE A 121 7.69 -15.22 -7.08
C ILE A 121 7.38 -16.23 -5.98
N ALA A 122 6.87 -15.75 -4.85
CA ALA A 122 6.37 -16.59 -3.77
C ALA A 122 4.88 -16.31 -3.57
N HIS A 123 4.10 -17.39 -3.43
CA HIS A 123 2.69 -17.34 -3.09
C HIS A 123 2.53 -17.62 -1.61
N HIS A 124 1.73 -16.81 -0.94
CA HIS A 124 1.49 -16.87 0.49
C HIS A 124 -0.02 -16.86 0.73
N ARG A 125 -0.48 -17.51 1.79
CA ARG A 125 -1.84 -17.30 2.29
C ARG A 125 -1.90 -15.98 3.03
N LEU A 126 -2.95 -15.20 2.80
CA LEU A 126 -3.25 -13.94 3.46
C LEU A 126 -4.68 -14.01 3.99
N ILE A 127 -4.84 -13.85 5.30
CA ILE A 127 -6.14 -13.69 5.94
C ILE A 127 -6.29 -12.26 6.47
N GLN A 128 -7.53 -11.76 6.47
CA GLN A 128 -7.84 -10.40 6.91
C GLN A 128 -8.98 -10.39 7.92
N TYR A 129 -8.85 -9.55 8.94
CA TYR A 129 -9.89 -9.29 9.94
C TYR A 129 -10.21 -7.80 9.97
N HIS A 130 -11.46 -7.46 9.68
CA HIS A 130 -11.99 -6.11 9.66
C HIS A 130 -12.76 -5.78 10.92
N GLU A 131 -13.36 -6.77 11.58
CA GLU A 131 -14.24 -6.56 12.74
C GLU A 131 -13.47 -6.44 14.08
N LEU A 132 -12.14 -6.62 14.07
CA LEU A 132 -11.32 -6.54 15.29
C LEU A 132 -11.00 -5.09 15.72
N SER A 133 -11.28 -4.10 14.86
CA SER A 133 -11.07 -2.67 15.12
C SER A 133 -12.00 -1.81 14.26
N ASP A 134 -12.48 -0.68 14.79
CA ASP A 134 -13.27 0.28 14.00
C ASP A 134 -12.40 1.12 13.03
N VAL A 135 -11.08 1.18 13.26
CA VAL A 135 -10.16 2.07 12.51
C VAL A 135 -9.06 1.32 11.77
N ALA A 136 -8.86 0.04 12.05
CA ALA A 136 -7.80 -0.77 11.44
C ALA A 136 -8.32 -2.08 10.85
N GLU A 137 -7.64 -2.56 9.83
CA GLU A 137 -7.69 -3.92 9.31
C GLU A 137 -6.42 -4.64 9.75
N ILE A 138 -6.57 -5.89 10.18
CA ILE A 138 -5.43 -6.76 10.48
C ILE A 138 -5.21 -7.68 9.29
N TRP A 139 -3.99 -7.65 8.76
CA TRP A 139 -3.56 -8.53 7.68
C TRP A 139 -2.56 -9.52 8.24
N ILE A 140 -2.82 -10.82 8.11
CA ILE A 140 -1.92 -11.89 8.56
C ILE A 140 -1.48 -12.67 7.33
N THR A 141 -0.16 -12.71 7.09
CA THR A 141 0.45 -13.37 5.93
C THR A 141 1.31 -14.55 6.39
N GLU A 142 1.09 -15.71 5.78
CA GLU A 142 1.89 -16.91 6.04
C GLU A 142 3.25 -16.78 5.34
N ARG A 143 4.31 -17.17 6.05
CA ARG A 143 5.66 -17.23 5.52
C ARG A 143 5.97 -18.64 5.06
N THR A 144 7.03 -18.79 4.27
CA THR A 144 7.47 -20.07 3.72
C THR A 144 7.87 -21.12 4.77
N ASP A 145 8.13 -20.70 6.01
CA ASP A 145 8.45 -21.57 7.15
C ASP A 145 7.22 -21.96 7.98
N GLY A 146 6.01 -21.57 7.54
CA GLY A 146 4.74 -21.80 8.24
C GLY A 146 4.47 -20.82 9.39
N SER A 147 5.41 -19.91 9.70
CA SER A 147 5.16 -18.82 10.63
C SER A 147 4.28 -17.74 9.97
N VAL A 148 3.67 -16.86 10.75
CA VAL A 148 2.93 -15.71 10.22
C VAL A 148 3.59 -14.38 10.55
N HIS A 149 3.33 -13.40 9.68
CA HIS A 149 3.60 -11.99 9.90
C HIS A 149 2.28 -11.25 9.89
N TRP A 150 2.06 -10.33 10.82
CA TRP A 150 0.87 -9.49 10.83
C TRP A 150 1.22 -8.02 10.65
N GLU A 151 0.29 -7.30 10.03
CA GLU A 151 0.37 -5.87 9.76
C GLU A 151 -0.97 -5.21 10.08
N LEU A 152 -0.91 -3.96 10.51
CA LEU A 152 -2.08 -3.12 10.75
C LEU A 152 -2.20 -2.10 9.63
N HIS A 153 -3.36 -2.05 9.00
CA HIS A 153 -3.67 -1.12 7.92
C HIS A 153 -4.83 -0.23 8.36
N GLY A 154 -4.74 1.08 8.17
CA GLY A 154 -5.86 1.99 8.45
C GLY A 154 -7.03 1.67 7.53
N LYS A 155 -8.27 1.65 8.05
CA LYS A 155 -9.47 1.48 7.22
C LYS A 155 -9.65 2.66 6.27
N TYR A 156 -10.14 2.40 5.06
CA TYR A 156 -10.47 3.46 4.11
C TYR A 156 -11.60 4.34 4.65
N VAL A 157 -11.35 5.63 4.81
CA VAL A 157 -12.34 6.63 5.28
C VAL A 157 -12.90 7.47 4.13
N GLY A 158 -12.33 7.34 2.93
CA GLY A 158 -12.71 8.11 1.75
C GLY A 158 -12.40 9.60 1.85
N LEU A 159 -12.78 10.33 0.81
CA LEU A 159 -12.50 11.76 0.67
C LEU A 159 -13.37 12.67 1.56
N ASN A 160 -14.43 12.12 2.16
CA ASN A 160 -15.46 12.87 2.88
C ASN A 160 -15.24 12.93 4.40
N ALA A 161 -14.14 12.38 4.92
CA ALA A 161 -13.86 12.35 6.36
C ALA A 161 -13.14 13.61 6.89
N ARG A 162 -13.30 14.76 6.22
CA ARG A 162 -12.71 16.05 6.62
C ARG A 162 -13.74 16.97 7.28
#